data_AF-A0A3D6BVF4-F1
#
_entry.id   AF-A0A3D6BVF4-F1
#
_cell.length_a   1.000
_cell.length_b   1.000
_cell.length_c   1.000
_cell.angle_alpha   90.00
_cell.angle_beta   90.00
_cell.angle_gamma   90.00
#
_symmetry.space_group_name_H-M   'P 1'
#
loop_
_entity.id
_entity.type
_entity.pdbx_description
1 polymer ?
#
loop_
_entity_poly.entity_id
_entity_poly.type
_entity_poly.pdbx_seq_one_letter_code
_entity_poly.pdbx_strand_id
1 'polypeptide(L)'
;KFENTYRHWMENIRDWNISRQLLWGQQIPAYYYGDGKEDFVVAETKEEALKLAIKKTNNQELTINHLRQDTDALDTWFSSWLWPISVFDGIRNPENEDINYYYPTNDLVTGPDILFFWVARMIIAGYEYKGEKPFNNVYLTGLVRDKQRRKMSKSLGNSPDALKLIDDYGADGVRVGLLLSSAAGNDLMFDEALCQQGKGFANKIWNAFRLVKGWEVDETIPQPNSSAIAITWLEAKFQKTLVELEDHYGKYRLSDALMATYKLIWDDYASWLLEIVKPAYQQPIDSKTLKSVVAIFEDILKVLHPFMPFLTEEIWQYISERTPEDALIIAKWPESKPINEALISEFEFAQDVVSGIRNIRKEKNIAFKDAIGFYVINNENIANTFDEVIAKLGNLESIEYTNEAVDGALTFRVKSNEYFIPIAGAINVEEEIKKLTDELNYTEGFLKSVQKKLANERFVAGAPEQVIANERNKEADALAKIETLKASLASLQ
;
A
#
# COMPACT_ATOMS: atom_id res chain seq x y z
N LYS A 1 5.17 16.34 18.20
CA LYS A 1 5.56 17.53 17.40
C LYS A 1 4.52 18.63 17.48
N PHE A 2 3.27 18.38 17.09
CA PHE A 2 2.25 19.42 16.96
C PHE A 2 1.65 19.94 18.28
N GLU A 3 1.70 19.17 19.36
CA GLU A 3 1.19 19.60 20.68
C GLU A 3 1.87 20.87 21.21
N ASN A 4 3.20 20.96 21.12
CA ASN A 4 3.93 22.14 21.56
C ASN A 4 3.62 23.36 20.69
N THR A 5 3.52 23.14 19.37
CA THR A 5 3.13 24.16 18.39
C THR A 5 1.72 24.69 18.66
N TYR A 6 0.78 23.79 18.93
CA TYR A 6 -0.59 24.13 19.32
C TYR A 6 -0.64 24.89 20.66
N ARG A 7 0.01 24.36 21.70
CA ARG A 7 0.09 24.98 23.03
C ARG A 7 0.63 26.41 22.95
N HIS A 8 1.76 26.58 22.27
CA HIS A 8 2.37 27.90 22.12
C HIS A 8 1.42 28.90 21.43
N TRP A 9 0.68 28.47 20.40
CA TRP A 9 -0.29 29.34 19.74
C TRP A 9 -1.46 29.72 20.67
N MET A 10 -2.01 28.75 21.40
CA MET A 10 -3.11 28.97 22.34
C MET A 10 -2.72 29.92 23.49
N GLU A 11 -1.50 29.81 24.01
CA GLU A 11 -0.99 30.65 25.11
C GLU A 11 -0.67 32.10 24.67
N ASN A 12 -0.55 32.36 23.37
CA ASN A 12 -0.15 33.66 22.83
C ASN A 12 -1.18 34.26 21.84
N ILE A 13 -2.43 33.83 21.95
CA ILE A 13 -3.50 34.30 21.06
C ILE A 13 -3.76 35.80 21.26
N ARG A 14 -4.18 36.47 20.18
CA ARG A 14 -4.61 37.87 20.18
C ARG A 14 -6.06 37.96 19.71
N ASP A 15 -6.72 39.06 20.06
CA ASP A 15 -8.07 39.35 19.60
C ASP A 15 -8.17 39.21 18.09
N TRP A 16 -9.10 38.36 17.68
CA TRP A 16 -9.35 38.06 16.29
C TRP A 16 -10.25 39.11 15.69
N ASN A 17 -9.73 39.88 14.73
CA ASN A 17 -10.58 40.70 13.88
C ASN A 17 -11.45 39.78 12.99
N ILE A 18 -12.75 39.73 13.28
CA ILE A 18 -13.74 38.92 12.56
C ILE A 18 -14.42 39.65 11.39
N SER A 19 -14.28 40.98 11.27
CA SER A 19 -14.92 41.73 10.19
C SER A 19 -14.04 41.80 8.93
N ARG A 20 -14.65 41.75 7.75
CA ARG A 20 -13.98 41.78 6.46
C ARG A 20 -14.74 42.71 5.51
N GLN A 21 -14.02 43.61 4.85
CA GLN A 21 -14.57 44.44 3.77
C GLN A 21 -14.65 43.63 2.47
N LEU A 22 -15.48 42.58 2.49
CA LEU A 22 -15.71 41.65 1.39
C LEU A 22 -17.20 41.56 1.10
N LEU A 23 -17.55 41.32 -0.17
CA LEU A 23 -18.94 41.09 -0.59
C LEU A 23 -19.40 39.64 -0.39
N TRP A 24 -18.46 38.71 -0.18
CA TRP A 24 -18.73 37.29 -0.03
C TRP A 24 -18.49 36.84 1.42
N GLY A 25 -19.56 36.43 2.10
CA GLY A 25 -19.55 35.93 3.47
C GLY A 25 -20.89 36.22 4.18
N GLN A 26 -21.02 35.81 5.44
CA GLN A 26 -22.21 36.13 6.24
C GLN A 26 -22.15 37.61 6.66
N GLN A 27 -23.17 38.39 6.34
CA GLN A 27 -23.25 39.80 6.73
C GLN A 27 -23.33 39.93 8.26
N ILE A 28 -22.56 40.85 8.84
CA ILE A 28 -22.54 41.04 10.29
C ILE A 28 -23.92 41.55 10.77
N PRO A 29 -24.53 40.93 11.79
CA PRO A 29 -25.85 41.30 12.30
C PRO A 29 -25.83 42.56 13.21
N ALA A 30 -24.98 43.53 12.90
CA ALA A 30 -24.89 44.81 13.59
C ALA A 30 -25.64 45.88 12.79
N TYR A 31 -26.48 46.66 13.46
CA TYR A 31 -27.33 47.69 12.85
C TYR A 31 -27.03 49.04 13.50
N TYR A 32 -26.52 49.96 12.68
CA TYR A 32 -26.21 51.32 13.06
C TYR A 32 -27.45 52.20 12.99
N TYR A 33 -27.66 53.01 14.02
CA TYR A 33 -28.72 54.03 14.11
C TYR A 33 -28.17 55.47 14.11
N GLY A 34 -26.85 55.63 14.00
CA GLY A 34 -26.14 56.91 13.96
C GLY A 34 -24.68 56.74 13.51
N ASP A 35 -23.93 57.85 13.52
CA ASP A 35 -22.52 57.89 13.08
C ASP A 35 -21.52 57.76 14.24
N GLY A 36 -21.99 57.73 15.49
CA GLY A 36 -21.14 57.50 16.66
C GLY A 36 -20.60 56.06 16.69
N LYS A 37 -19.40 55.89 17.25
CA LYS A 37 -18.72 54.58 17.34
C LYS A 37 -19.58 53.51 18.04
N GLU A 38 -20.38 53.91 19.02
CA GLU A 38 -21.25 53.03 19.81
C GLU A 38 -22.72 53.09 19.36
N ASP A 39 -23.01 53.76 18.23
CA ASP A 39 -24.38 53.96 17.72
C ASP A 39 -24.89 52.76 16.92
N PHE A 40 -24.78 51.57 17.52
CA PHE A 40 -25.28 50.33 16.94
C PHE A 40 -25.92 49.40 17.98
N VAL A 41 -26.67 48.44 17.46
CA VAL A 41 -27.22 47.29 18.19
C VAL A 41 -26.98 46.01 17.39
N VAL A 42 -26.99 44.85 18.05
CA VAL A 42 -26.84 43.54 17.39
C VAL A 42 -28.15 42.77 17.54
N ALA A 43 -28.68 42.25 16.43
CA ALA A 43 -29.94 41.49 16.40
C ALA A 43 -29.99 40.56 15.18
N GLU A 44 -30.80 39.51 15.22
CA GLU A 44 -30.96 38.60 14.06
C GLU A 44 -31.71 39.28 12.92
N THR A 45 -32.68 40.13 13.26
CA THR A 45 -33.55 40.82 12.31
C THR A 45 -33.50 42.34 12.48
N LYS A 46 -33.84 43.06 11.41
CA LYS A 46 -33.88 44.52 11.40
C LYS A 46 -35.00 45.06 12.31
N GLU A 47 -36.08 44.29 12.46
CA GLU A 47 -37.22 44.58 13.34
C GLU A 47 -36.83 44.49 14.81
N GLU A 48 -36.04 43.48 15.20
CA GLU A 48 -35.50 43.35 16.56
C GLU A 48 -34.46 44.43 16.85
N ALA A 49 -33.59 44.72 15.87
CA ALA A 49 -32.65 45.83 15.97
C ALA A 49 -33.37 47.15 16.26
N LEU A 50 -34.51 47.42 15.64
CA LEU A 50 -35.27 48.64 15.90
C LEU A 50 -35.74 48.72 17.35
N LYS A 51 -36.28 47.62 17.90
CA LYS A 51 -36.72 47.58 19.32
C LYS A 51 -35.54 47.87 20.25
N LEU A 52 -34.37 47.31 19.97
CA LEU A 52 -33.15 47.54 20.77
C LEU A 52 -32.66 48.99 20.63
N ALA A 53 -32.67 49.56 19.42
CA ALA A 53 -32.22 50.92 19.16
C ALA A 53 -33.13 51.97 19.85
N ILE A 54 -34.45 51.79 19.78
CA ILE A 54 -35.42 52.65 20.52
C ILE A 54 -35.15 52.58 22.01
N LYS A 55 -34.94 51.37 22.56
CA LYS A 55 -34.63 51.20 23.99
C LYS A 55 -33.31 51.86 24.38
N LYS A 56 -32.28 51.75 23.55
CA LYS A 56 -30.93 52.29 23.83
C LYS A 56 -30.89 53.82 23.75
N THR A 57 -31.64 54.42 22.82
CA THR A 57 -31.64 55.87 22.57
C THR A 57 -32.79 56.62 23.25
N ASN A 58 -33.80 55.89 23.75
CA ASN A 58 -35.09 56.43 24.22
C ASN A 58 -35.83 57.27 23.15
N ASN A 59 -35.55 57.04 21.86
CA ASN A 59 -36.14 57.77 20.75
C ASN A 59 -37.23 56.94 20.06
N GLN A 60 -38.49 57.30 20.30
CA GLN A 60 -39.66 56.61 19.72
C GLN A 60 -39.88 56.93 18.22
N GLU A 61 -39.18 57.94 17.68
CA GLU A 61 -39.28 58.33 16.26
C GLU A 61 -38.35 57.48 15.36
N LEU A 62 -37.52 56.60 15.93
CA LEU A 62 -36.72 55.68 15.13
C LEU A 62 -37.62 54.73 14.35
N THR A 63 -37.30 54.53 13.07
CA THR A 63 -37.98 53.59 12.18
C THR A 63 -36.95 52.66 11.56
N ILE A 64 -37.41 51.58 10.91
CA ILE A 64 -36.55 50.62 10.22
C ILE A 64 -35.64 51.32 9.18
N ASN A 65 -36.09 52.41 8.56
CA ASN A 65 -35.32 53.14 7.56
C ASN A 65 -34.14 53.92 8.13
N HIS A 66 -34.17 54.21 9.44
CA HIS A 66 -33.05 54.85 10.14
C HIS A 66 -31.93 53.85 10.48
N LEU A 67 -32.18 52.54 10.33
CA LEU A 67 -31.17 51.52 10.58
C LEU A 67 -30.41 51.14 9.32
N ARG A 68 -29.09 51.14 9.43
CA ARG A 68 -28.16 50.63 8.42
C ARG A 68 -27.42 49.42 8.98
N GLN A 69 -27.65 48.25 8.40
CA GLN A 69 -26.86 47.06 8.75
C GLN A 69 -25.40 47.27 8.33
N ASP A 70 -24.47 46.73 9.09
CA ASP A 70 -23.06 46.68 8.72
C ASP A 70 -22.90 46.04 7.35
N THR A 71 -22.04 46.62 6.52
CA THR A 71 -21.76 46.15 5.16
C THR A 71 -20.63 45.13 5.15
N ASP A 72 -19.89 45.00 6.25
CA ASP A 72 -18.84 43.99 6.39
C ASP A 72 -19.42 42.57 6.45
N ALA A 73 -18.62 41.64 5.94
CA ALA A 73 -18.85 40.21 6.08
C ALA A 73 -18.00 39.63 7.22
N LEU A 74 -18.46 38.53 7.80
CA LEU A 74 -17.67 37.73 8.73
C LEU A 74 -16.52 37.01 8.02
N ASP A 75 -15.39 36.90 8.70
CA ASP A 75 -14.25 36.08 8.29
C ASP A 75 -14.70 34.64 7.98
N THR A 76 -14.23 34.04 6.88
CA THR A 76 -14.61 32.67 6.51
C THR A 76 -14.32 31.68 7.64
N TRP A 77 -13.21 31.87 8.37
CA TRP A 77 -12.86 31.04 9.52
C TRP A 77 -13.87 31.15 10.68
N PHE A 78 -14.66 32.23 10.76
CA PHE A 78 -15.75 32.42 11.73
C PHE A 78 -17.00 31.63 11.38
N SER A 79 -17.17 31.21 10.13
CA SER A 79 -18.14 30.14 9.83
C SER A 79 -17.52 28.77 10.04
N SER A 80 -16.31 28.52 9.53
CA SER A 80 -15.69 27.19 9.52
C SER A 80 -15.36 26.64 10.91
N TRP A 81 -15.14 27.48 11.92
CA TRP A 81 -14.91 27.02 13.29
C TRP A 81 -16.16 26.40 13.95
N LEU A 82 -17.35 26.65 13.42
CA LEU A 82 -18.59 26.03 13.89
C LEU A 82 -18.86 24.68 13.23
N TRP A 83 -17.97 24.20 12.36
CA TRP A 83 -18.19 23.01 11.53
C TRP A 83 -18.65 21.77 12.32
N PRO A 84 -18.05 21.39 13.47
CA PRO A 84 -18.44 20.18 14.20
C PRO A 84 -19.86 20.22 14.76
N ILE A 85 -20.46 21.42 14.82
CA ILE A 85 -21.77 21.66 15.45
C ILE A 85 -22.81 22.01 14.37
N SER A 86 -22.49 22.97 13.51
CA SER A 86 -23.41 23.57 12.54
C SER A 86 -23.87 22.62 11.43
N VAL A 87 -23.05 21.64 11.05
CA VAL A 87 -23.43 20.62 10.05
C VAL A 87 -24.59 19.74 10.50
N PHE A 88 -24.78 19.62 11.81
CA PHE A 88 -25.88 18.89 12.46
C PHE A 88 -26.88 19.83 13.12
N ASP A 89 -26.92 21.10 12.70
CA ASP A 89 -27.81 22.13 13.23
C ASP A 89 -27.69 22.40 14.76
N GLY A 90 -26.58 21.98 15.38
CA GLY A 90 -26.39 22.05 16.83
C GLY A 90 -26.23 23.48 17.39
N ILE A 91 -26.15 24.50 16.55
CA ILE A 91 -26.12 25.90 17.00
C ILE A 91 -27.55 26.40 17.29
N ARG A 92 -28.50 26.08 16.40
CA ARG A 92 -29.91 26.49 16.56
C ARG A 92 -30.68 25.50 17.43
N ASN A 93 -30.35 24.21 17.31
CA ASN A 93 -31.00 23.12 18.01
C ASN A 93 -29.94 22.27 18.75
N PRO A 94 -29.42 22.71 19.91
CA PRO A 94 -28.22 22.11 20.52
C PRO A 94 -28.32 20.65 20.98
N GLU A 95 -29.54 20.14 21.12
CA GLU A 95 -29.84 18.82 21.70
C GLU A 95 -30.60 17.91 20.72
N ASN A 96 -30.50 18.17 19.40
CA ASN A 96 -31.14 17.32 18.40
C ASN A 96 -30.47 15.94 18.26
N GLU A 97 -31.13 15.00 17.59
CA GLU A 97 -30.66 13.61 17.48
C GLU A 97 -29.31 13.49 16.76
N ASP A 98 -29.09 14.26 15.68
CA ASP A 98 -27.86 14.19 14.90
C ASP A 98 -26.66 14.71 15.70
N ILE A 99 -26.80 15.86 16.36
CA ILE A 99 -25.69 16.41 17.17
C ILE A 99 -25.35 15.49 18.34
N ASN A 100 -26.36 14.89 18.99
CA ASN A 100 -26.13 13.95 20.10
C ASN A 100 -25.48 12.63 19.65
N TYR A 101 -25.65 12.24 18.39
CA TYR A 101 -25.03 11.05 17.81
C TYR A 101 -23.58 11.32 17.35
N TYR A 102 -23.34 12.44 16.66
CA TYR A 102 -22.06 12.71 15.99
C TYR A 102 -21.07 13.58 16.80
N TYR A 103 -21.51 14.19 17.90
CA TYR A 103 -20.66 15.04 18.75
C TYR A 103 -20.42 14.39 20.13
N PRO A 104 -19.16 14.27 20.59
CA PRO A 104 -17.93 14.67 19.90
C PRO A 104 -17.56 13.71 18.76
N THR A 105 -17.07 14.27 17.65
CA THR A 105 -16.63 13.48 16.48
C THR A 105 -15.40 12.63 16.86
N ASN A 106 -15.26 11.42 16.31
CA ASN A 106 -14.09 10.58 16.62
C ASN A 106 -12.80 11.20 16.10
N ASP A 107 -12.70 11.44 14.80
CA ASP A 107 -11.44 11.80 14.14
C ASP A 107 -11.60 13.02 13.24
N LEU A 108 -10.74 14.02 13.44
CA LEU A 108 -10.56 15.12 12.49
C LEU A 108 -9.30 14.89 11.65
N VAL A 109 -9.47 14.66 10.35
CA VAL A 109 -8.38 14.48 9.39
C VAL A 109 -8.14 15.77 8.61
N THR A 110 -6.92 16.32 8.65
CA THR A 110 -6.58 17.56 7.92
C THR A 110 -5.08 17.73 7.69
N GLY A 111 -4.67 18.72 6.89
CA GLY A 111 -3.28 19.17 6.79
C GLY A 111 -2.86 20.11 7.95
N PRO A 112 -1.55 20.18 8.28
CA PRO A 112 -1.03 21.00 9.37
C PRO A 112 -1.07 22.50 9.07
N ASP A 113 -1.26 22.89 7.81
CA ASP A 113 -1.31 24.29 7.36
C ASP A 113 -2.52 25.05 7.87
N ILE A 114 -3.59 24.36 8.27
CA ILE A 114 -4.80 24.96 8.85
C ILE A 114 -5.02 24.60 10.33
N LEU A 115 -3.98 24.10 11.01
CA LEU A 115 -4.03 23.76 12.44
C LEU A 115 -4.52 24.93 13.30
N PHE A 116 -4.03 26.14 13.04
CA PHE A 116 -4.41 27.32 13.83
C PHE A 116 -5.68 28.00 13.34
N PHE A 117 -5.88 28.03 12.02
CA PHE A 117 -7.01 28.74 11.44
C PHE A 117 -8.31 27.96 11.52
N TRP A 118 -8.25 26.64 11.65
CA TRP A 118 -9.43 25.78 11.68
C TRP A 118 -9.49 24.90 12.93
N VAL A 119 -8.53 24.01 13.12
CA VAL A 119 -8.56 23.01 14.22
C VAL A 119 -8.65 23.69 15.58
N ALA A 120 -7.73 24.61 15.87
CA ALA A 120 -7.72 25.35 17.13
C ALA A 120 -9.01 26.14 17.35
N ARG A 121 -9.55 26.76 16.30
CA ARG A 121 -10.81 27.51 16.39
C ARG A 121 -12.00 26.60 16.67
N MET A 122 -12.07 25.43 16.03
CA MET A 122 -13.12 24.44 16.31
C MET A 122 -13.06 23.98 17.77
N ILE A 123 -11.85 23.80 18.33
CA ILE A 123 -11.70 23.46 19.76
C ILE A 123 -12.27 24.58 20.64
N ILE A 124 -11.97 25.84 20.34
CA ILE A 124 -12.53 26.99 21.07
C ILE A 124 -14.06 26.97 20.99
N ALA A 125 -14.62 26.83 19.78
CA ALA A 125 -16.07 26.79 19.58
C ALA A 125 -16.74 25.61 20.31
N GLY A 126 -16.13 24.43 20.31
CA GLY A 126 -16.65 23.26 21.01
C GLY A 126 -16.76 23.48 22.52
N TYR A 127 -15.71 24.04 23.14
CA TYR A 127 -15.75 24.36 24.56
C TYR A 127 -16.68 25.53 24.90
N GLU A 128 -16.78 26.53 24.02
CA GLU A 128 -17.68 27.68 24.22
C GLU A 128 -19.16 27.27 24.14
N TYR A 129 -19.54 26.52 23.10
CA TYR A 129 -20.95 26.25 22.81
C TYR A 129 -21.47 24.92 23.35
N LYS A 130 -20.60 23.91 23.56
CA LYS A 130 -20.99 22.59 24.10
C LYS A 130 -20.29 22.22 25.40
N GLY A 131 -19.31 23.01 25.86
CA GLY A 131 -18.60 22.73 27.12
C GLY A 131 -17.66 21.53 27.08
N GLU A 132 -17.43 20.94 25.90
CA GLU A 132 -16.56 19.77 25.72
C GLU A 132 -15.80 19.84 24.39
N LYS A 133 -14.84 18.92 24.22
CA LYS A 133 -14.02 18.85 23.01
C LYS A 133 -14.87 18.51 21.77
N PRO A 134 -14.61 19.10 20.59
CA PRO A 134 -15.36 18.79 19.37
C PRO A 134 -14.98 17.46 18.71
N PHE A 135 -13.77 16.95 19.00
CA PHE A 135 -13.29 15.69 18.46
C PHE A 135 -12.36 14.96 19.44
N ASN A 136 -12.29 13.63 19.33
CA ASN A 136 -11.44 12.80 20.17
C ASN A 136 -9.97 12.81 19.69
N ASN A 137 -9.73 12.70 18.39
CA ASN A 137 -8.40 12.68 17.79
C ASN A 137 -8.27 13.71 16.67
N VAL A 138 -7.04 14.21 16.47
CA VAL A 138 -6.67 15.03 15.31
C VAL A 138 -5.56 14.33 14.55
N TYR A 139 -5.87 13.86 13.34
CA TYR A 139 -4.90 13.25 12.44
C TYR A 139 -4.41 14.27 11.41
N LEU A 140 -3.18 14.75 11.62
CA LEU A 140 -2.52 15.68 10.70
C LEU A 140 -1.76 14.92 9.61
N THR A 141 -2.31 14.98 8.40
CA THR A 141 -1.70 14.43 7.17
C THR A 141 -0.46 15.20 6.76
N GLY A 142 0.40 14.58 5.95
CA GLY A 142 1.45 15.31 5.22
C GLY A 142 0.88 16.22 4.14
N LEU A 143 1.64 17.23 3.74
CA LEU A 143 1.32 18.01 2.55
C LEU A 143 1.86 17.33 1.31
N VAL A 144 1.07 17.35 0.23
CA VAL A 144 1.54 16.89 -1.09
C VAL A 144 2.51 17.93 -1.67
N ARG A 145 3.69 17.45 -2.08
CA ARG A 145 4.78 18.26 -2.63
C ARG A 145 5.19 17.81 -4.02
N ASP A 146 5.60 18.77 -4.84
CA ASP A 146 6.18 18.50 -6.15
C ASP A 146 7.62 17.96 -6.06
N LYS A 147 8.22 17.60 -7.20
CA LYS A 147 9.61 17.08 -7.29
C LYS A 147 10.67 18.06 -6.74
N GLN A 148 10.34 19.34 -6.60
CA GLN A 148 11.19 20.38 -6.01
C GLN A 148 10.90 20.60 -4.51
N ARG A 149 10.10 19.73 -3.88
CA ARG A 149 9.65 19.82 -2.48
C ARG A 149 8.80 21.06 -2.18
N ARG A 150 8.21 21.70 -3.19
CA ARG A 150 7.29 22.82 -2.97
C ARG A 150 5.90 22.27 -2.71
N LYS A 151 5.15 22.91 -1.81
CA LYS A 151 3.74 22.59 -1.58
C LYS A 151 3.01 22.66 -2.93
N MET A 152 2.17 21.67 -3.21
CA MET A 152 1.29 21.76 -4.38
C MET A 152 0.17 22.75 -4.11
N SER A 153 -0.02 23.71 -5.00
CA SER A 153 -1.13 24.65 -4.95
C SER A 153 -1.51 25.15 -6.34
N LYS A 154 -2.78 25.50 -6.51
CA LYS A 154 -3.27 26.17 -7.73
C LYS A 154 -2.48 27.45 -8.03
N SER A 155 -2.12 28.22 -6.99
CA SER A 155 -1.35 29.46 -7.14
C SER A 155 0.06 29.25 -7.70
N LEU A 156 0.67 28.08 -7.46
CA LEU A 156 1.99 27.73 -7.99
C LEU A 156 1.91 27.01 -9.35
N GLY A 157 0.71 26.69 -9.83
CA GLY A 157 0.49 25.97 -11.09
C GLY A 157 1.11 24.57 -11.12
N ASN A 158 1.41 23.99 -9.95
CA ASN A 158 2.11 22.71 -9.81
C ASN A 158 1.22 21.58 -9.25
N SER A 159 -0.09 21.82 -9.14
CA SER A 159 -1.06 20.79 -8.77
C SER A 159 -1.44 19.95 -10.00
N PRO A 160 -1.36 18.62 -9.93
CA PRO A 160 -1.87 17.76 -10.99
C PRO A 160 -3.39 17.85 -11.08
N ASP A 161 -3.94 17.59 -12.25
CA ASP A 161 -5.38 17.42 -12.44
C ASP A 161 -5.80 16.04 -11.90
N ALA A 162 -6.51 16.03 -10.77
CA ALA A 162 -6.95 14.80 -10.13
C ALA A 162 -7.88 13.97 -11.01
N LEU A 163 -8.74 14.60 -11.82
CA LEU A 163 -9.65 13.86 -12.71
C LEU A 163 -8.87 13.21 -13.85
N LYS A 164 -7.86 13.90 -14.37
CA LYS A 164 -6.95 13.32 -15.38
C LYS A 164 -6.17 12.13 -14.82
N LEU A 165 -5.66 12.23 -13.58
CA LEU A 165 -5.01 11.09 -12.93
C LEU A 165 -5.96 9.88 -12.79
N ILE A 166 -7.23 10.13 -12.47
CA ILE A 166 -8.25 9.07 -12.39
C ILE A 166 -8.52 8.47 -13.77
N ASP A 167 -8.59 9.27 -14.83
CA ASP A 167 -8.76 8.79 -16.21
C ASP A 167 -7.56 7.91 -16.64
N ASP A 168 -6.34 8.35 -16.37
CA ASP A 168 -5.11 7.67 -16.78
C ASP A 168 -4.84 6.38 -15.96
N TYR A 169 -5.13 6.40 -14.64
CA TYR A 169 -4.71 5.35 -13.70
C TYR A 169 -5.85 4.60 -12.98
N GLY A 170 -7.09 5.07 -13.10
CA GLY A 170 -8.23 4.59 -12.31
C GLY A 170 -8.24 5.17 -10.89
N ALA A 171 -9.44 5.35 -10.33
CA ALA A 171 -9.61 5.93 -8.99
C ALA A 171 -8.84 5.15 -7.91
N ASP A 172 -8.91 3.82 -7.94
CA ASP A 172 -8.17 2.97 -6.99
C ASP A 172 -6.66 3.01 -7.20
N GLY A 173 -6.20 3.13 -8.44
CA GLY A 173 -4.78 3.30 -8.76
C GLY A 173 -4.22 4.60 -8.17
N VAL A 174 -4.98 5.70 -8.26
CA VAL A 174 -4.63 6.97 -7.63
C VAL A 174 -4.66 6.88 -6.11
N ARG A 175 -5.71 6.29 -5.51
CA ARG A 175 -5.84 6.11 -4.05
C ARG A 175 -4.65 5.33 -3.48
N VAL A 176 -4.35 4.16 -4.04
CA VAL A 176 -3.23 3.32 -3.59
C VAL A 176 -1.89 4.02 -3.79
N GLY A 177 -1.67 4.64 -4.94
CA GLY A 177 -0.42 5.36 -5.22
C GLY A 177 -0.12 6.45 -4.19
N LEU A 178 -1.14 7.22 -3.80
CA LEU A 178 -0.99 8.26 -2.77
C LEU A 178 -0.82 7.66 -1.37
N LEU A 179 -1.64 6.67 -1.01
CA LEU A 179 -1.64 6.11 0.35
C LEU A 179 -0.37 5.31 0.68
N LEU A 180 0.26 4.67 -0.31
CA LEU A 180 1.53 3.96 -0.13
C LEU A 180 2.70 4.89 0.23
N SER A 181 2.59 6.18 -0.08
CA SER A 181 3.64 7.18 0.17
C SER A 181 3.25 8.19 1.24
N SER A 182 2.14 7.96 1.96
CA SER A 182 1.62 8.86 2.99
C SER A 182 1.92 8.33 4.40
N ALA A 183 3.21 8.14 4.73
CA ALA A 183 3.60 7.81 6.10
C ALA A 183 3.13 8.92 7.06
N ALA A 184 2.56 8.53 8.20
CA ALA A 184 1.94 9.46 9.14
C ALA A 184 2.91 10.59 9.56
N GLY A 185 2.47 11.84 9.40
CA GLY A 185 3.22 13.03 9.80
C GLY A 185 4.37 13.46 8.87
N ASN A 186 4.57 12.79 7.73
CA ASN A 186 5.55 13.17 6.71
C ASN A 186 4.85 13.72 5.46
N ASP A 187 5.47 14.73 4.83
CA ASP A 187 5.00 15.25 3.56
C ASP A 187 5.15 14.19 2.45
N LEU A 188 4.17 14.15 1.55
CA LEU A 188 4.13 13.22 0.42
C LEU A 188 4.84 13.85 -0.78
N MET A 189 5.89 13.21 -1.26
CA MET A 189 6.55 13.59 -2.51
C MET A 189 5.80 12.96 -3.68
N PHE A 190 5.00 13.75 -4.39
CA PHE A 190 4.18 13.24 -5.47
C PHE A 190 5.02 12.91 -6.70
N ASP A 191 4.82 11.70 -7.21
CA ASP A 191 5.26 11.26 -8.53
C ASP A 191 4.13 10.43 -9.16
N GLU A 192 3.83 10.68 -10.44
CA GLU A 192 2.83 9.90 -11.19
C GLU A 192 3.20 8.41 -11.28
N ALA A 193 4.49 8.08 -11.12
CA ALA A 193 4.95 6.69 -10.98
C ALA A 193 4.24 5.93 -9.85
N LEU A 194 3.82 6.63 -8.78
CA LEU A 194 3.05 6.04 -7.68
C LEU A 194 1.64 5.62 -8.13
N CYS A 195 0.96 6.45 -8.93
CA CYS A 195 -0.34 6.11 -9.50
C CYS A 195 -0.22 4.94 -10.48
N GLN A 196 0.87 4.88 -11.26
CA GLN A 196 1.17 3.74 -12.12
C GLN A 196 1.39 2.45 -11.31
N GLN A 197 2.06 2.52 -10.16
CA GLN A 197 2.19 1.38 -9.25
C GLN A 197 0.83 0.91 -8.73
N GLY A 198 -0.04 1.84 -8.30
CA GLY A 198 -1.40 1.52 -7.87
C GLY A 198 -2.24 0.85 -8.98
N LYS A 199 -2.14 1.35 -10.22
CA LYS A 199 -2.76 0.71 -11.39
C LYS A 199 -2.22 -0.70 -11.64
N GLY A 200 -0.90 -0.89 -11.50
CA GLY A 200 -0.27 -2.21 -11.61
C GLY A 200 -0.79 -3.20 -10.57
N PHE A 201 -1.01 -2.73 -9.34
CA PHE A 201 -1.60 -3.52 -8.27
C PHE A 201 -3.05 -3.91 -8.56
N ALA A 202 -3.87 -2.95 -9.03
CA ALA A 202 -5.24 -3.20 -9.50
C ALA A 202 -5.28 -4.34 -10.54
N ASN A 203 -4.41 -4.26 -11.55
CA ASN A 203 -4.30 -5.27 -12.59
C ASN A 203 -3.90 -6.65 -12.05
N LYS A 204 -3.00 -6.71 -11.06
CA LYS A 204 -2.59 -7.97 -10.42
C LYS A 204 -3.78 -8.65 -9.74
N ILE A 205 -4.60 -7.91 -9.00
CA ILE A 205 -5.81 -8.42 -8.33
C ILE A 205 -6.82 -8.90 -9.36
N TRP A 206 -7.07 -8.12 -10.42
CA TRP A 206 -7.97 -8.52 -11.50
C TRP A 206 -7.50 -9.80 -12.21
N ASN A 207 -6.20 -9.93 -12.46
CA ASN A 207 -5.63 -11.13 -13.07
C ASN A 207 -5.74 -12.35 -12.15
N ALA A 208 -5.57 -12.18 -10.85
CA ALA A 208 -5.78 -13.24 -9.87
C ALA A 208 -7.23 -13.74 -9.88
N PHE A 209 -8.19 -12.81 -9.85
CA PHE A 209 -9.62 -13.11 -10.03
C PHE A 209 -9.90 -13.86 -11.33
N ARG A 210 -9.39 -13.37 -12.46
CA ARG A 210 -9.59 -14.00 -13.78
C ARG A 210 -9.01 -15.40 -13.86
N LEU A 211 -7.88 -15.65 -13.21
CA LEU A 211 -7.28 -16.99 -13.14
C LEU A 211 -8.21 -17.96 -12.41
N VAL A 212 -8.67 -17.59 -11.21
CA VAL A 212 -9.55 -18.44 -10.38
C VAL A 212 -10.89 -18.69 -11.08
N LYS A 213 -11.51 -17.65 -11.66
CA LYS A 213 -12.77 -17.79 -12.41
C LYS A 213 -12.65 -18.63 -13.68
N GLY A 214 -11.43 -18.74 -14.24
CA GLY A 214 -11.16 -19.46 -15.47
C GLY A 214 -10.96 -20.97 -15.30
N TRP A 215 -10.94 -21.50 -14.09
CA TRP A 215 -10.77 -22.93 -13.86
C TRP A 215 -12.07 -23.71 -14.09
N GLU A 216 -11.95 -24.82 -14.84
CA GLU A 216 -13.01 -25.81 -14.92
C GLU A 216 -13.03 -26.65 -13.64
N VAL A 217 -14.22 -27.02 -13.16
CA VAL A 217 -14.39 -27.72 -11.89
C VAL A 217 -14.84 -29.15 -12.14
N ASP A 218 -14.21 -30.09 -11.45
CA ASP A 218 -14.66 -31.48 -11.37
C ASP A 218 -14.95 -31.82 -9.90
N GLU A 219 -16.20 -32.19 -9.61
CA GLU A 219 -16.64 -32.53 -8.27
C GLU A 219 -16.16 -33.91 -7.79
N THR A 220 -15.67 -34.75 -8.71
CA THR A 220 -15.24 -36.12 -8.42
C THR A 220 -13.77 -36.22 -8.02
N ILE A 221 -12.97 -35.17 -8.30
CA ILE A 221 -11.56 -35.14 -7.97
C ILE A 221 -11.38 -34.89 -6.47
N PRO A 222 -10.61 -35.73 -5.74
CA PRO A 222 -10.29 -35.47 -4.36
C PRO A 222 -9.33 -34.28 -4.24
N GLN A 223 -9.50 -33.46 -3.21
CA GLN A 223 -8.60 -32.36 -2.92
C GLN A 223 -7.16 -32.87 -2.69
N PRO A 224 -6.17 -32.41 -3.46
CA PRO A 224 -4.76 -32.73 -3.21
C PRO A 224 -4.33 -32.22 -1.83
N ASN A 225 -3.54 -33.01 -1.10
CA ASN A 225 -3.08 -32.60 0.22
C ASN A 225 -2.18 -31.35 0.16
N SER A 226 -1.34 -31.21 -0.88
CA SER A 226 -0.65 -29.94 -1.20
C SER A 226 -1.58 -28.70 -1.26
N SER A 227 -2.80 -28.84 -1.81
CA SER A 227 -3.77 -27.75 -1.87
C SER A 227 -4.44 -27.51 -0.53
N ALA A 228 -4.81 -28.58 0.19
CA ALA A 228 -5.40 -28.49 1.52
C ALA A 228 -4.46 -27.77 2.51
N ILE A 229 -3.19 -28.15 2.57
CA ILE A 229 -2.24 -27.56 3.51
C ILE A 229 -1.90 -26.11 3.15
N ALA A 230 -1.85 -25.77 1.85
CA ALA A 230 -1.62 -24.40 1.40
C ALA A 230 -2.80 -23.48 1.74
N ILE A 231 -4.03 -23.97 1.65
CA ILE A 231 -5.23 -23.24 2.10
C ILE A 231 -5.14 -22.95 3.60
N THR A 232 -4.87 -23.97 4.42
CA THR A 232 -4.74 -23.80 5.88
C THR A 232 -3.58 -22.86 6.25
N TRP A 233 -2.47 -22.91 5.51
CA TRP A 233 -1.37 -21.96 5.67
C TRP A 233 -1.81 -20.53 5.36
N LEU A 234 -2.48 -20.29 4.23
CA LEU A 234 -2.89 -18.93 3.87
C LEU A 234 -3.95 -18.40 4.83
N GLU A 235 -4.85 -19.23 5.35
CA GLU A 235 -5.78 -18.84 6.41
C GLU A 235 -5.04 -18.35 7.66
N ALA A 236 -3.99 -19.07 8.09
CA ALA A 236 -3.15 -18.63 9.22
C ALA A 236 -2.41 -17.33 8.89
N LYS A 237 -1.88 -17.18 7.68
CA LYS A 237 -1.19 -15.97 7.22
C LYS A 237 -2.14 -14.76 7.13
N PHE A 238 -3.36 -14.96 6.66
CA PHE A 238 -4.43 -13.96 6.64
C PHE A 238 -4.74 -13.49 8.06
N GLN A 239 -4.93 -14.40 9.02
CA GLN A 239 -5.22 -14.05 10.41
C GLN A 239 -4.06 -13.28 11.07
N LYS A 240 -2.81 -13.66 10.79
CA LYS A 240 -1.64 -12.89 11.23
C LYS A 240 -1.62 -11.49 10.64
N THR A 241 -1.92 -11.37 9.36
CA THR A 241 -2.02 -10.07 8.67
C THR A 241 -3.16 -9.23 9.23
N LEU A 242 -4.32 -9.84 9.53
CA LEU A 242 -5.46 -9.14 10.12
C LEU A 242 -5.10 -8.49 11.45
N VAL A 243 -4.38 -9.20 12.34
CA VAL A 243 -3.89 -8.63 13.60
C VAL A 243 -2.93 -7.44 13.36
N GLU A 244 -2.06 -7.55 12.36
CA GLU A 244 -1.17 -6.44 11.97
C GLU A 244 -1.98 -5.23 11.43
N LEU A 245 -3.02 -5.47 10.65
CA LEU A 245 -3.90 -4.41 10.14
C LEU A 245 -4.61 -3.67 11.28
N GLU A 246 -5.18 -4.39 12.24
CA GLU A 246 -5.85 -3.79 13.40
C GLU A 246 -4.88 -2.93 14.23
N ASP A 247 -3.64 -3.40 14.43
CA ASP A 247 -2.60 -2.63 15.12
C ASP A 247 -2.24 -1.34 14.36
N HIS A 248 -2.08 -1.42 13.04
CA HIS A 248 -1.79 -0.25 12.21
C HIS A 248 -2.96 0.74 12.19
N TYR A 249 -4.21 0.27 12.08
CA TYR A 249 -5.40 1.12 12.15
C TYR A 249 -5.51 1.81 13.51
N GLY A 250 -5.34 1.09 14.62
CA GLY A 250 -5.33 1.66 15.97
C GLY A 250 -4.26 2.74 16.20
N LYS A 251 -3.21 2.75 15.36
CA LYS A 251 -2.11 3.73 15.39
C LYS A 251 -2.17 4.75 14.24
N TYR A 252 -3.24 4.77 13.43
CA TYR A 252 -3.37 5.61 12.24
C TYR A 252 -2.24 5.44 11.21
N ARG A 253 -1.65 4.25 11.13
CA ARG A 253 -0.58 3.87 10.20
C ARG A 253 -1.16 3.28 8.91
N LEU A 254 -2.01 4.06 8.23
CA LEU A 254 -2.78 3.59 7.06
C LEU A 254 -1.90 3.12 5.89
N SER A 255 -0.75 3.76 5.68
CA SER A 255 0.24 3.34 4.66
C SER A 255 0.83 1.97 4.97
N ASP A 256 1.05 1.65 6.25
CA ASP A 256 1.59 0.36 6.67
C ASP A 256 0.52 -0.73 6.60
N ALA A 257 -0.73 -0.41 6.96
CA ALA A 257 -1.88 -1.29 6.76
C ALA A 257 -2.05 -1.67 5.28
N LEU A 258 -2.04 -0.67 4.38
CA LEU A 258 -2.10 -0.92 2.94
C LEU A 258 -0.92 -1.78 2.45
N MET A 259 0.28 -1.55 2.97
CA MET A 259 1.46 -2.36 2.60
C MET A 259 1.35 -3.81 3.07
N ALA A 260 0.79 -4.06 4.26
CA ALA A 260 0.52 -5.41 4.75
C ALA A 260 -0.50 -6.13 3.84
N THR A 261 -1.60 -5.47 3.48
CA THR A 261 -2.58 -6.00 2.51
C THR A 261 -1.96 -6.23 1.13
N TYR A 262 -1.09 -5.31 0.67
CA TYR A 262 -0.38 -5.44 -0.60
C TYR A 262 0.46 -6.73 -0.65
N LYS A 263 1.27 -6.98 0.40
CA LYS A 263 2.11 -8.17 0.51
C LYS A 263 1.30 -9.45 0.60
N LEU A 264 0.23 -9.46 1.39
CA LEU A 264 -0.68 -10.60 1.48
C LEU A 264 -1.26 -10.99 0.11
N ILE A 265 -1.64 -10.00 -0.71
CA ILE A 265 -2.17 -10.26 -2.05
C ILE A 265 -1.07 -10.69 -3.01
N TRP A 266 0.03 -9.96 -3.04
CA TRP A 266 1.07 -10.14 -4.06
C TRP A 266 1.93 -11.36 -3.78
N ASP A 267 2.47 -11.45 -2.58
CA ASP A 267 3.44 -12.45 -2.19
C ASP A 267 2.71 -13.74 -1.79
N ASP A 268 1.79 -13.65 -0.83
CA ASP A 268 1.20 -14.86 -0.24
C ASP A 268 0.08 -15.47 -1.11
N TYR A 269 -0.93 -14.69 -1.49
CA TYR A 269 -2.06 -15.18 -2.29
C TYR A 269 -1.63 -15.48 -3.73
N ALA A 270 -1.10 -14.49 -4.45
CA ALA A 270 -0.89 -14.63 -5.88
C ALA A 270 0.40 -15.36 -6.26
N SER A 271 1.49 -15.21 -5.49
CA SER A 271 2.78 -15.83 -5.85
C SER A 271 2.99 -17.22 -5.24
N TRP A 272 2.28 -17.54 -4.14
CA TRP A 272 2.36 -18.84 -3.49
C TRP A 272 1.05 -19.62 -3.57
N LEU A 273 -0.04 -19.17 -2.93
CA LEU A 273 -1.27 -19.97 -2.88
C LEU A 273 -1.76 -20.34 -4.28
N LEU A 274 -1.93 -19.36 -5.17
CA LEU A 274 -2.45 -19.62 -6.51
C LEU A 274 -1.56 -20.57 -7.30
N GLU A 275 -0.23 -20.49 -7.16
CA GLU A 275 0.68 -21.42 -7.84
C GLU A 275 0.62 -22.85 -7.24
N ILE A 276 0.39 -22.98 -5.93
CA ILE A 276 0.25 -24.28 -5.26
C ILE A 276 -1.08 -24.95 -5.62
N VAL A 277 -2.19 -24.20 -5.65
CA VAL A 277 -3.52 -24.77 -5.88
C VAL A 277 -3.87 -24.92 -7.36
N LYS A 278 -3.14 -24.25 -8.26
CA LYS A 278 -3.35 -24.33 -9.69
C LYS A 278 -3.36 -25.80 -10.16
N PRO A 279 -4.37 -26.23 -10.93
CA PRO A 279 -4.37 -27.56 -11.51
C PRO A 279 -3.29 -27.68 -12.60
N ALA A 280 -2.95 -28.91 -12.97
CA ALA A 280 -2.05 -29.15 -14.10
C ALA A 280 -2.63 -28.55 -15.39
N TYR A 281 -1.78 -28.32 -16.40
CA TYR A 281 -2.20 -27.68 -17.63
C TYR A 281 -3.39 -28.42 -18.28
N GLN A 282 -4.48 -27.68 -18.55
CA GLN A 282 -5.74 -28.19 -19.09
C GLN A 282 -6.44 -29.26 -18.22
N GLN A 283 -6.13 -29.34 -16.93
CA GLN A 283 -6.85 -30.20 -15.99
C GLN A 283 -7.84 -29.36 -15.14
N PRO A 284 -8.99 -29.94 -14.77
CA PRO A 284 -9.93 -29.28 -13.87
C PRO A 284 -9.38 -29.20 -12.44
N ILE A 285 -9.91 -28.26 -11.66
CA ILE A 285 -9.65 -28.13 -10.22
C ILE A 285 -10.73 -28.88 -9.42
N ASP A 286 -10.36 -29.39 -8.23
CA ASP A 286 -11.34 -29.95 -7.31
C ASP A 286 -12.25 -28.87 -6.70
N SER A 287 -13.50 -29.25 -6.44
CA SER A 287 -14.52 -28.30 -5.95
C SER A 287 -14.22 -27.72 -4.56
N LYS A 288 -13.51 -28.47 -3.70
CA LYS A 288 -13.22 -28.05 -2.32
C LYS A 288 -12.15 -26.96 -2.29
N THR A 289 -11.07 -27.15 -3.05
CA THR A 289 -10.01 -26.16 -3.22
C THR A 289 -10.55 -24.86 -3.82
N LEU A 290 -11.34 -24.94 -4.91
CA LEU A 290 -11.89 -23.73 -5.52
C LEU A 290 -12.76 -22.93 -4.52
N LYS A 291 -13.67 -23.60 -3.80
CA LYS A 291 -14.52 -22.95 -2.78
C LYS A 291 -13.70 -22.25 -1.71
N SER A 292 -12.67 -22.90 -1.18
CA SER A 292 -11.77 -22.30 -0.19
C SER A 292 -10.97 -21.11 -0.74
N VAL A 293 -10.44 -21.22 -1.97
CA VAL A 293 -9.70 -20.12 -2.63
C VAL A 293 -10.60 -18.90 -2.84
N VAL A 294 -11.85 -19.12 -3.26
CA VAL A 294 -12.84 -18.03 -3.42
C VAL A 294 -13.17 -17.40 -2.06
N ALA A 295 -13.42 -18.20 -1.02
CA ALA A 295 -13.72 -17.68 0.31
C ALA A 295 -12.57 -16.83 0.89
N ILE A 296 -11.32 -17.28 0.76
CA ILE A 296 -10.16 -16.50 1.20
C ILE A 296 -10.01 -15.23 0.37
N PHE A 297 -10.27 -15.30 -0.94
CA PHE A 297 -10.21 -14.12 -1.79
C PHE A 297 -11.26 -13.08 -1.39
N GLU A 298 -12.47 -13.51 -1.03
CA GLU A 298 -13.50 -12.63 -0.47
C GLU A 298 -13.06 -11.93 0.81
N ASP A 299 -12.40 -12.64 1.72
CA ASP A 299 -11.85 -12.04 2.94
C ASP A 299 -10.72 -11.03 2.63
N ILE A 300 -9.89 -11.32 1.63
CA ILE A 300 -8.88 -10.39 1.10
C ILE A 300 -9.54 -9.13 0.50
N LEU A 301 -10.63 -9.27 -0.24
CA LEU A 301 -11.35 -8.13 -0.82
C LEU A 301 -11.93 -7.22 0.27
N LYS A 302 -12.47 -7.79 1.36
CA LYS A 302 -12.97 -7.02 2.51
C LYS A 302 -11.89 -6.14 3.12
N VAL A 303 -10.69 -6.67 3.38
CA VAL A 303 -9.59 -5.88 3.97
C VAL A 303 -8.98 -4.88 2.99
N LEU A 304 -9.09 -5.12 1.68
CA LEU A 304 -8.61 -4.21 0.64
C LEU A 304 -9.62 -3.09 0.32
N HIS A 305 -10.91 -3.31 0.54
CA HIS A 305 -11.98 -2.39 0.15
C HIS A 305 -11.81 -0.94 0.63
N PRO A 306 -11.34 -0.65 1.86
CA PRO A 306 -11.08 0.72 2.30
C PRO A 306 -10.10 1.49 1.40
N PHE A 307 -9.18 0.76 0.75
CA PHE A 307 -8.15 1.31 -0.12
C PHE A 307 -8.58 1.35 -1.60
N MET A 308 -9.22 0.28 -2.09
CA MET A 308 -9.61 0.11 -3.49
C MET A 308 -11.10 -0.21 -3.65
N PRO A 309 -12.01 0.72 -3.31
CA PRO A 309 -13.44 0.42 -3.22
C PRO A 309 -14.09 0.03 -4.54
N PHE A 310 -13.63 0.56 -5.69
CA PHE A 310 -14.30 0.31 -6.97
C PHE A 310 -13.98 -1.07 -7.53
N LEU A 311 -12.71 -1.43 -7.60
CA LEU A 311 -12.23 -2.72 -8.10
C LEU A 311 -12.71 -3.87 -7.22
N THR A 312 -12.61 -3.69 -5.90
CA THR A 312 -12.98 -4.77 -4.97
C THR A 312 -14.48 -5.03 -5.01
N GLU A 313 -15.31 -4.00 -5.08
CA GLU A 313 -16.76 -4.13 -5.26
C GLU A 313 -17.09 -4.81 -6.60
N GLU A 314 -16.47 -4.37 -7.70
CA GLU A 314 -16.71 -4.97 -9.02
C GLU A 314 -16.36 -6.47 -9.04
N ILE A 315 -15.20 -6.86 -8.49
CA ILE A 315 -14.80 -8.27 -8.39
C ILE A 315 -15.77 -9.04 -7.49
N TRP A 316 -16.17 -8.46 -6.36
CA TRP A 316 -17.13 -9.06 -5.43
C TRP A 316 -18.43 -9.44 -6.13
N GLN A 317 -18.97 -8.57 -6.98
CA GLN A 317 -20.19 -8.83 -7.76
C GLN A 317 -19.97 -9.85 -8.88
N TYR A 318 -18.74 -10.01 -9.39
CA TYR A 318 -18.45 -11.04 -10.41
C TYR A 318 -18.22 -12.45 -9.86
N ILE A 319 -17.96 -12.59 -8.55
CA ILE A 319 -17.73 -13.89 -7.90
C ILE A 319 -19.04 -14.67 -7.79
N SER A 320 -20.12 -14.01 -7.40
CA SER A 320 -21.46 -14.60 -7.25
C SER A 320 -22.54 -13.56 -7.47
N GLU A 321 -23.74 -14.02 -7.87
CA GLU A 321 -24.91 -13.14 -7.95
C GLU A 321 -25.28 -12.64 -6.54
N ARG A 322 -25.40 -11.31 -6.41
CA ARG A 322 -25.56 -10.61 -5.14
C ARG A 322 -26.56 -9.47 -5.27
N THR A 323 -27.21 -9.12 -4.17
CA THR A 323 -28.07 -7.94 -4.09
C THR A 323 -27.34 -6.77 -3.40
N PRO A 324 -27.89 -5.54 -3.41
CA PRO A 324 -27.30 -4.42 -2.68
C PRO A 324 -27.10 -4.67 -1.18
N GLU A 325 -27.91 -5.56 -0.58
CA GLU A 325 -27.79 -5.99 0.82
C GLU A 325 -26.57 -6.88 1.08
N ASP A 326 -25.99 -7.45 0.02
CA ASP A 326 -24.79 -8.27 0.03
C ASP A 326 -23.56 -7.53 -0.54
N ALA A 327 -23.66 -6.21 -0.76
CA ALA A 327 -22.56 -5.40 -1.30
C ALA A 327 -21.34 -5.39 -0.35
N LEU A 328 -20.14 -5.33 -0.94
CA LEU A 328 -18.89 -5.40 -0.16
C LEU A 328 -18.77 -4.20 0.79
N ILE A 329 -19.20 -3.01 0.37
CA ILE A 329 -19.17 -1.80 1.20
C ILE A 329 -19.93 -1.90 2.53
N ILE A 330 -20.93 -2.80 2.63
CA ILE A 330 -21.67 -3.08 3.88
C ILE A 330 -21.37 -4.47 4.46
N ALA A 331 -20.42 -5.20 3.87
CA ALA A 331 -20.02 -6.50 4.37
C ALA A 331 -19.35 -6.37 5.73
N LYS A 332 -19.52 -7.40 6.56
CA LYS A 332 -18.87 -7.45 7.88
C LYS A 332 -17.36 -7.59 7.71
N TRP A 333 -16.62 -6.83 8.52
CA TRP A 333 -15.19 -6.99 8.66
C TRP A 333 -14.84 -8.43 9.09
N PRO A 334 -13.73 -9.01 8.60
CA PRO A 334 -13.35 -10.38 8.95
C PRO A 334 -13.18 -10.60 10.45
N GLU A 335 -13.63 -11.76 10.94
CA GLU A 335 -13.49 -12.14 12.34
C GLU A 335 -12.07 -12.65 12.64
N SER A 336 -11.56 -12.27 13.81
CA SER A 336 -10.29 -12.76 14.33
C SER A 336 -10.40 -14.22 14.79
N LYS A 337 -9.43 -15.05 14.38
CA LYS A 337 -9.33 -16.48 14.69
C LYS A 337 -7.91 -16.80 15.21
N PRO A 338 -7.73 -17.92 15.94
CA PRO A 338 -6.40 -18.35 16.38
C PRO A 338 -5.42 -18.51 15.22
N ILE A 339 -4.19 -18.01 15.40
CA ILE A 339 -3.12 -18.07 14.40
C ILE A 339 -2.27 -19.31 14.66
N ASN A 340 -2.01 -20.10 13.62
CA ASN A 340 -1.05 -21.19 13.66
C ASN A 340 0.35 -20.69 13.23
N GLU A 341 1.10 -20.12 14.18
CA GLU A 341 2.46 -19.59 13.92
C GLU A 341 3.44 -20.67 13.47
N ALA A 342 3.30 -21.90 13.98
CA ALA A 342 4.15 -23.02 13.59
C ALA A 342 4.01 -23.33 12.09
N LEU A 343 2.78 -23.41 11.58
CA LEU A 343 2.50 -23.64 10.16
C LEU A 343 3.04 -22.53 9.25
N ILE A 344 2.99 -21.27 9.72
CA ILE A 344 3.57 -20.13 8.99
C ILE A 344 5.09 -20.29 8.88
N SER A 345 5.77 -20.58 9.99
CA SER A 345 7.22 -20.77 10.00
C SER A 345 7.68 -22.02 9.25
N GLU A 346 6.91 -23.11 9.29
CA GLU A 346 7.16 -24.30 8.48
C GLU A 346 7.07 -23.99 6.97
N PHE A 347 6.09 -23.16 6.56
CA PHE A 347 5.99 -22.74 5.17
C PHE A 347 7.11 -21.78 4.75
N GLU A 348 7.51 -20.84 5.61
CA GLU A 348 8.67 -19.96 5.36
C GLU A 348 9.92 -20.78 5.04
N PHE A 349 10.13 -21.87 5.79
CA PHE A 349 11.22 -22.80 5.50
C PHE A 349 11.02 -23.53 4.15
N ALA A 350 9.80 -23.98 3.84
CA ALA A 350 9.50 -24.59 2.54
C ALA A 350 9.72 -23.61 1.36
N GLN A 351 9.44 -22.32 1.53
CA GLN A 351 9.71 -21.27 0.52
C GLN A 351 11.21 -21.16 0.23
N ASP A 352 12.06 -21.23 1.24
CA ASP A 352 13.52 -21.24 1.09
C ASP A 352 13.99 -22.48 0.32
N VAL A 353 13.42 -23.65 0.61
CA VAL A 353 13.73 -24.91 -0.09
C VAL A 353 13.34 -24.83 -1.57
N VAL A 354 12.12 -24.38 -1.87
CA VAL A 354 11.64 -24.18 -3.26
C VAL A 354 12.51 -23.16 -4.00
N SER A 355 12.92 -22.09 -3.32
CA SER A 355 13.83 -21.08 -3.89
C SER A 355 15.21 -21.68 -4.20
N GLY A 356 15.74 -22.53 -3.32
CA GLY A 356 16.98 -23.28 -3.57
C GLY A 356 16.88 -24.19 -4.80
N ILE A 357 15.78 -24.95 -4.92
CA ILE A 357 15.52 -25.80 -6.11
C ILE A 357 15.48 -24.94 -7.39
N ARG A 358 14.74 -23.82 -7.37
CA ARG A 358 14.62 -22.92 -8.52
C ARG A 358 15.96 -22.30 -8.90
N ASN A 359 16.79 -21.95 -7.93
CA ASN A 359 18.13 -21.42 -8.16
C ASN A 359 19.03 -22.45 -8.83
N ILE A 360 19.07 -23.70 -8.32
CA ILE A 360 19.83 -24.78 -8.95
C ILE A 360 19.37 -25.03 -10.38
N ARG A 361 18.04 -25.11 -10.61
CA ARG A 361 17.49 -25.26 -11.96
C ARG A 361 17.94 -24.14 -12.89
N LYS A 362 17.89 -22.88 -12.42
CA LYS A 362 18.32 -21.71 -13.19
C LYS A 362 19.82 -21.72 -13.50
N GLU A 363 20.64 -22.03 -12.51
CA GLU A 363 22.11 -22.05 -12.65
C GLU A 363 22.58 -23.14 -13.60
N LYS A 364 21.96 -24.33 -13.50
CA LYS A 364 22.30 -25.51 -14.31
C LYS A 364 21.43 -25.69 -15.55
N ASN A 365 20.61 -24.67 -15.87
CA ASN A 365 19.73 -24.65 -17.03
C ASN A 365 18.81 -25.88 -17.16
N ILE A 366 18.34 -26.40 -16.03
CA ILE A 366 17.42 -27.55 -15.97
C ILE A 366 16.00 -27.04 -16.21
N ALA A 367 15.34 -27.49 -17.28
CA ALA A 367 14.00 -27.02 -17.60
C ALA A 367 12.98 -27.51 -16.56
N PHE A 368 12.02 -26.65 -16.19
CA PHE A 368 11.05 -26.98 -15.14
C PHE A 368 10.19 -28.22 -15.46
N LYS A 369 9.95 -28.50 -16.74
CA LYS A 369 9.20 -29.68 -17.21
C LYS A 369 9.88 -31.01 -16.87
N ASP A 370 11.20 -30.99 -16.68
CA ASP A 370 11.97 -32.19 -16.38
C ASP A 370 11.88 -32.42 -14.87
N ALA A 371 11.28 -33.55 -14.47
CA ALA A 371 11.19 -33.94 -13.08
C ALA A 371 12.60 -34.30 -12.57
N ILE A 372 12.89 -33.98 -11.31
CA ILE A 372 14.20 -34.24 -10.71
C ILE A 372 14.06 -35.02 -9.41
N GLY A 373 15.02 -35.91 -9.14
CA GLY A 373 15.17 -36.53 -7.83
C GLY A 373 15.61 -35.49 -6.78
N PHE A 374 15.20 -35.69 -5.54
CA PHE A 374 15.49 -34.75 -4.46
C PHE A 374 15.73 -35.48 -3.15
N TYR A 375 16.90 -35.27 -2.55
CA TYR A 375 17.30 -35.91 -1.30
C TYR A 375 17.55 -34.86 -0.22
N VAL A 376 17.25 -35.23 1.02
CA VAL A 376 17.29 -34.33 2.17
C VAL A 376 18.04 -34.98 3.33
N ILE A 377 19.04 -34.29 3.86
CA ILE A 377 19.57 -34.56 5.21
C ILE A 377 18.92 -33.55 6.16
N ASN A 378 18.03 -34.05 7.03
CA ASN A 378 17.19 -33.22 7.91
C ASN A 378 17.79 -33.05 9.30
N ASN A 379 18.84 -32.23 9.42
CA ASN A 379 19.49 -31.94 10.71
C ASN A 379 18.65 -31.08 11.65
N GLU A 380 17.76 -30.24 11.11
CA GLU A 380 16.87 -29.34 11.87
C GLU A 380 15.63 -30.08 12.42
N ASN A 381 15.41 -31.36 12.08
CA ASN A 381 14.21 -32.13 12.42
C ASN A 381 12.89 -31.44 12.02
N ILE A 382 12.89 -30.77 10.86
CA ILE A 382 11.70 -30.11 10.32
C ILE A 382 10.66 -31.15 9.91
N ALA A 383 9.39 -30.86 10.18
CA ALA A 383 8.27 -31.72 9.77
C ALA A 383 8.12 -31.76 8.25
N ASN A 384 7.61 -32.87 7.73
CA ASN A 384 7.33 -33.10 6.31
C ASN A 384 5.98 -32.50 5.85
N THR A 385 5.41 -31.58 6.64
CA THR A 385 4.09 -30.95 6.41
C THR A 385 3.92 -30.39 4.99
N PHE A 386 5.00 -29.83 4.42
CA PHE A 386 4.99 -29.17 3.11
C PHE A 386 5.71 -29.95 2.01
N ASP A 387 6.05 -31.22 2.22
CA ASP A 387 6.77 -32.03 1.22
C ASP A 387 6.04 -32.12 -0.11
N GLU A 388 4.71 -32.34 -0.10
CA GLU A 388 3.92 -32.35 -1.34
C GLU A 388 3.90 -30.99 -2.05
N VAL A 389 3.98 -29.90 -1.29
CA VAL A 389 4.06 -28.55 -1.84
C VAL A 389 5.44 -28.32 -2.47
N ILE A 390 6.52 -28.72 -1.79
CA ILE A 390 7.89 -28.65 -2.30
C ILE A 390 8.02 -29.51 -3.56
N ALA A 391 7.48 -30.73 -3.54
CA ALA A 391 7.48 -31.65 -4.68
C ALA A 391 6.74 -31.06 -5.87
N LYS A 392 5.55 -30.48 -5.66
CA LYS A 392 4.78 -29.85 -6.73
C LYS A 392 5.49 -28.62 -7.30
N LEU A 393 5.92 -27.69 -6.45
CA LEU A 393 6.54 -26.43 -6.90
C LEU A 393 7.97 -26.60 -7.42
N GLY A 394 8.65 -27.68 -7.06
CA GLY A 394 9.96 -28.08 -7.58
C GLY A 394 9.89 -28.97 -8.81
N ASN A 395 8.71 -29.50 -9.16
CA ASN A 395 8.50 -30.61 -10.08
C ASN A 395 9.47 -31.76 -9.76
N LEU A 396 9.30 -32.37 -8.58
CA LEU A 396 10.16 -33.44 -8.07
C LEU A 396 9.54 -34.81 -8.31
N GLU A 397 10.37 -35.82 -8.57
CA GLU A 397 9.92 -37.22 -8.68
C GLU A 397 9.55 -37.80 -7.32
N SER A 398 10.39 -37.53 -6.31
CA SER A 398 10.24 -37.94 -4.92
C SER A 398 11.04 -36.99 -4.02
N ILE A 399 10.72 -37.01 -2.71
CA ILE A 399 11.56 -36.43 -1.66
C ILE A 399 12.05 -37.57 -0.79
N GLU A 400 13.37 -37.80 -0.78
CA GLU A 400 13.99 -38.91 -0.07
C GLU A 400 14.86 -38.40 1.08
N TYR A 401 14.50 -38.77 2.31
CA TYR A 401 15.29 -38.44 3.49
C TYR A 401 16.43 -39.45 3.66
N THR A 402 17.66 -38.95 3.74
CA THR A 402 18.90 -39.72 3.87
C THR A 402 19.74 -39.22 5.04
N ASN A 403 20.63 -40.08 5.53
CA ASN A 403 21.63 -39.73 6.54
C ASN A 403 23.01 -39.47 5.94
N GLU A 404 23.19 -39.74 4.64
CA GLU A 404 24.46 -39.64 3.93
C GLU A 404 24.34 -38.70 2.73
N ALA A 405 25.43 -38.00 2.42
CA ALA A 405 25.49 -37.11 1.28
C ALA A 405 25.37 -37.90 -0.04
N VAL A 406 24.67 -37.34 -1.02
CA VAL A 406 24.53 -37.97 -2.34
C VAL A 406 25.74 -37.61 -3.20
N ASP A 407 26.56 -38.60 -3.55
CA ASP A 407 27.77 -38.39 -4.34
C ASP A 407 27.44 -37.86 -5.75
N GLY A 408 28.20 -36.89 -6.22
CA GLY A 408 27.99 -36.25 -7.52
C GLY A 408 26.69 -35.45 -7.67
N ALA A 409 25.95 -35.16 -6.60
CA ALA A 409 24.74 -34.34 -6.65
C ALA A 409 25.04 -32.83 -6.56
N LEU A 410 24.14 -32.02 -7.14
CA LEU A 410 24.10 -30.58 -6.90
C LEU A 410 23.53 -30.32 -5.52
N THR A 411 24.11 -29.40 -4.77
CA THR A 411 23.73 -29.19 -3.37
C THR A 411 23.42 -27.74 -3.04
N PHE A 412 22.50 -27.56 -2.10
CA PHE A 412 22.29 -26.29 -1.42
C PHE A 412 21.87 -26.54 0.03
N ARG A 413 21.89 -25.49 0.85
CA ARG A 413 21.53 -25.57 2.26
C ARG A 413 20.43 -24.57 2.60
N VAL A 414 19.56 -24.97 3.52
CA VAL A 414 18.62 -24.08 4.20
C VAL A 414 18.82 -24.31 5.69
N LYS A 415 19.32 -23.30 6.41
CA LYS A 415 19.82 -23.46 7.79
C LYS A 415 20.82 -24.62 7.86
N SER A 416 20.61 -25.61 8.74
CA SER A 416 21.47 -26.78 8.90
C SER A 416 21.06 -27.97 8.01
N ASN A 417 19.94 -27.89 7.27
CA ASN A 417 19.53 -28.95 6.36
C ASN A 417 20.31 -28.89 5.04
N GLU A 418 20.62 -30.06 4.50
CA GLU A 418 21.32 -30.21 3.23
C GLU A 418 20.40 -30.87 2.21
N TYR A 419 20.36 -30.30 1.01
CA TYR A 419 19.49 -30.70 -0.08
C TYR A 419 20.32 -31.09 -1.30
N PHE A 420 19.96 -32.20 -1.93
CA PHE A 420 20.74 -32.78 -3.03
C PHE A 420 19.83 -33.05 -4.23
N ILE A 421 20.26 -32.61 -5.41
CA ILE A 421 19.63 -32.87 -6.70
C ILE A 421 20.62 -33.70 -7.52
N PRO A 422 20.38 -35.01 -7.74
CA PRO A 422 21.27 -35.84 -8.53
C PRO A 422 21.41 -35.31 -9.96
N ILE A 423 22.63 -35.34 -10.49
CA ILE A 423 22.92 -34.89 -11.86
C ILE A 423 22.41 -35.90 -12.90
N ALA A 424 22.34 -37.18 -12.54
CA ALA A 424 21.96 -38.27 -13.44
C ALA A 424 20.54 -38.06 -13.99
N GLY A 425 20.46 -37.71 -15.29
CA GLY A 425 19.20 -37.52 -16.02
C GLY A 425 18.69 -36.08 -16.11
N ALA A 426 19.22 -35.14 -15.30
CA ALA A 426 18.68 -33.77 -15.18
C ALA A 426 19.44 -32.70 -15.97
N ILE A 427 20.68 -32.97 -16.41
CA ILE A 427 21.51 -32.02 -17.17
C ILE A 427 21.70 -32.53 -18.59
N ASN A 428 21.34 -31.71 -19.58
CA ASN A 428 21.75 -31.92 -20.96
C ASN A 428 23.24 -31.57 -21.09
N VAL A 429 24.11 -32.56 -20.86
CA VAL A 429 25.58 -32.38 -20.85
C VAL A 429 26.06 -31.79 -22.18
N GLU A 430 25.48 -32.18 -23.31
CA GLU A 430 25.83 -31.61 -24.62
C GLU A 430 25.49 -30.12 -24.73
N GLU A 431 24.35 -29.71 -24.18
CA GLU A 431 23.91 -28.30 -24.19
C GLU A 431 24.69 -27.45 -23.21
N GLU A 432 25.06 -27.98 -22.03
CA GLU A 432 25.91 -27.27 -21.08
C GLU A 432 27.35 -27.15 -21.61
N ILE A 433 27.90 -28.20 -22.24
CA ILE A 433 29.18 -28.10 -22.97
C ILE A 433 29.09 -27.04 -24.06
N LYS A 434 28.02 -27.02 -24.85
CA LYS A 434 27.83 -26.02 -25.91
C LYS A 434 27.76 -24.60 -25.34
N LYS A 435 26.98 -24.37 -24.29
CA LYS A 435 26.83 -23.07 -23.63
C LYS A 435 28.16 -22.58 -23.04
N LEU A 436 28.87 -23.42 -22.29
CA LEU A 436 30.17 -23.09 -21.74
C LEU A 436 31.20 -22.85 -22.84
N THR A 437 31.11 -23.57 -23.96
CA THR A 437 31.96 -23.35 -25.14
C THR A 437 31.64 -22.01 -25.82
N ASP A 438 30.37 -21.65 -25.98
CA ASP A 438 29.94 -20.38 -26.56
C ASP A 438 30.36 -19.20 -25.67
N GLU A 439 30.21 -19.33 -24.34
CA GLU A 439 30.65 -18.33 -23.37
C GLU A 439 32.18 -18.22 -23.33
N LEU A 440 32.90 -19.34 -23.45
CA LEU A 440 34.35 -19.37 -23.57
C LEU A 440 34.80 -18.65 -24.85
N ASN A 441 34.20 -18.97 -25.99
CA ASN A 441 34.50 -18.33 -27.28
C ASN A 441 34.26 -16.81 -27.24
N TYR A 442 33.13 -16.38 -26.64
CA TYR A 442 32.83 -14.96 -26.45
C TYR A 442 33.87 -14.28 -25.57
N THR A 443 34.21 -14.89 -24.43
CA THR A 443 35.16 -14.33 -23.47
C THR A 443 36.58 -14.28 -24.04
N GLU A 444 37.00 -15.29 -24.81
CA GLU A 444 38.27 -15.28 -25.55
C GLU A 444 38.28 -14.21 -26.66
N GLY A 445 37.15 -13.99 -27.34
CA GLY A 445 36.99 -12.90 -28.31
C GLY A 445 37.09 -11.51 -27.67
N PHE A 446 36.44 -11.33 -26.51
CA PHE A 446 36.52 -10.11 -25.72
C PHE A 446 37.96 -9.85 -25.25
N LEU A 447 38.64 -10.86 -24.71
CA LEU A 447 40.04 -10.78 -24.27
C LEU A 447 40.95 -10.33 -25.42
N LYS A 448 40.81 -10.92 -26.61
CA LYS A 448 41.58 -10.49 -27.80
C LYS A 448 41.35 -9.02 -28.15
N SER A 449 40.12 -8.52 -27.98
CA SER A 449 39.79 -7.12 -28.26
C SER A 449 40.46 -6.16 -27.25
N VAL A 450 40.49 -6.53 -25.97
CA VAL A 450 41.14 -5.77 -24.90
C VAL A 450 42.65 -5.79 -25.07
N GLN A 451 43.24 -6.96 -25.33
CA GLN A 451 44.67 -7.11 -25.61
C GLN A 451 45.13 -6.32 -26.83
N LYS A 452 44.30 -6.27 -27.89
CA LYS A 452 44.61 -5.45 -29.07
C LYS A 452 44.62 -3.96 -28.77
N LYS A 453 43.78 -3.47 -27.85
CA LYS A 453 43.82 -2.07 -27.39
C LYS A 453 45.06 -1.81 -26.55
N LEU A 454 45.38 -2.70 -25.62
CA LEU A 454 46.56 -2.59 -24.74
C LEU A 454 47.88 -2.75 -25.49
N ALA A 455 47.91 -3.47 -26.63
CA ALA A 455 49.08 -3.58 -27.50
C ALA A 455 49.26 -2.37 -28.44
N ASN A 456 48.29 -1.47 -28.55
CA ASN A 456 48.39 -0.29 -29.39
C ASN A 456 49.17 0.81 -28.66
N GLU A 457 50.43 0.99 -29.03
CA GLU A 457 51.34 1.99 -28.42
C GLU A 457 50.75 3.41 -28.41
N ARG A 458 49.97 3.79 -29.43
CA ARG A 458 49.32 5.12 -29.46
C ARG A 458 48.20 5.25 -28.43
N PHE A 459 47.48 4.17 -28.15
CA PHE A 459 46.44 4.15 -27.12
C PHE A 459 47.06 4.20 -25.72
N VAL A 460 48.09 3.38 -25.48
CA VAL A 460 48.79 3.34 -24.18
C VAL A 460 49.50 4.66 -23.88
N ALA A 461 50.07 5.32 -24.88
CA ALA A 461 50.74 6.61 -24.69
C ALA A 461 49.77 7.80 -24.59
N GLY A 462 48.55 7.68 -25.13
CA GLY A 462 47.61 8.80 -25.27
C GLY A 462 46.37 8.77 -24.37
N ALA A 463 46.03 7.62 -23.78
CA ALA A 463 44.84 7.48 -22.94
C ALA A 463 45.12 7.90 -21.48
N PRO A 464 44.12 8.45 -20.76
CA PRO A 464 44.23 8.71 -19.32
C PRO A 464 44.57 7.45 -18.52
N GLU A 465 45.34 7.58 -17.46
CA GLU A 465 45.83 6.47 -16.63
C GLU A 465 44.68 5.59 -16.08
N GLN A 466 43.56 6.20 -15.69
CA GLN A 466 42.36 5.50 -15.23
C GLN A 466 41.70 4.63 -16.31
N VAL A 467 41.82 5.03 -17.58
CA VAL A 467 41.29 4.25 -18.72
C VAL A 467 42.17 3.04 -18.99
N ILE A 468 43.50 3.18 -18.88
CA ILE A 468 44.45 2.08 -19.04
C ILE A 468 44.30 1.07 -17.89
N ALA A 469 44.14 1.54 -16.66
CA ALA A 469 43.88 0.69 -15.49
C ALA A 469 42.58 -0.12 -15.66
N ASN A 470 41.50 0.51 -16.13
CA ASN A 470 40.24 -0.18 -16.40
C ASN A 470 40.37 -1.25 -17.50
N GLU A 471 41.13 -1.01 -18.57
CA GLU A 471 41.36 -2.02 -19.61
C GLU A 471 42.24 -3.18 -19.10
N ARG A 472 43.22 -2.93 -18.23
CA ARG A 472 43.99 -3.99 -17.56
C ARG A 472 43.14 -4.83 -16.60
N ASN A 473 42.23 -4.21 -15.87
CA ASN A 473 41.30 -4.94 -15.01
C ASN A 473 40.38 -5.84 -15.85
N LYS A 474 39.85 -5.33 -16.98
CA LYS A 474 39.07 -6.15 -17.92
C LYS A 474 39.85 -7.35 -18.46
N GLU A 475 41.15 -7.18 -18.72
CA GLU A 475 42.01 -8.28 -19.15
C GLU A 475 42.15 -9.35 -18.06
N ALA A 476 42.43 -8.94 -16.82
CA ALA A 476 42.55 -9.85 -15.68
C ALA A 476 41.25 -10.62 -15.39
N ASP A 477 40.11 -9.93 -15.40
CA ASP A 477 38.79 -10.54 -15.19
C ASP A 477 38.46 -11.55 -16.29
N ALA A 478 38.77 -11.22 -17.54
CA ALA A 478 38.54 -12.13 -18.67
C ALA A 478 39.43 -13.38 -18.59
N LEU A 479 40.70 -13.24 -18.19
CA LEU A 479 41.61 -14.38 -17.99
C LEU A 479 41.12 -15.32 -16.87
N ALA A 480 40.74 -14.76 -15.72
CA ALA A 480 40.20 -15.54 -14.59
C ALA A 480 38.90 -16.28 -14.98
N LYS A 481 38.03 -15.61 -15.74
CA LYS A 481 36.80 -16.22 -16.25
C LYS A 481 37.07 -17.34 -17.24
N ILE A 482 38.03 -17.18 -18.15
CA ILE A 482 38.45 -18.21 -19.12
C ILE A 482 38.99 -19.45 -18.40
N GLU A 483 39.85 -19.29 -17.39
CA GLU A 483 40.34 -20.43 -16.60
C GLU A 483 39.18 -21.18 -15.94
N THR A 484 38.24 -20.45 -15.34
CA THR A 484 37.05 -21.04 -14.70
C THR A 484 36.21 -21.83 -15.72
N LEU A 485 35.92 -21.24 -16.88
CA LEU A 485 35.14 -21.89 -17.95
C LEU A 485 35.83 -23.15 -18.49
N LYS A 486 37.17 -23.13 -18.65
CA LYS A 486 37.96 -24.30 -19.06
C LYS A 486 37.94 -25.41 -18.02
N ALA A 487 38.06 -25.07 -16.75
CA ALA A 487 37.96 -26.04 -15.65
C ALA A 487 36.55 -26.67 -15.58
N SER A 488 35.49 -25.86 -15.73
CA SER A 488 34.11 -26.38 -15.79
C SER A 488 33.87 -27.29 -17.00
N LEU A 489 34.35 -26.92 -18.19
CA LEU A 489 34.28 -27.78 -19.37
C LEU A 489 35.01 -29.11 -19.17
N ALA A 490 36.20 -29.10 -18.57
CA ALA A 490 36.97 -30.31 -18.29
C ALA A 490 36.29 -31.22 -17.26
N SER A 491 35.47 -30.68 -16.35
CA SER A 491 34.71 -31.48 -15.39
C SER A 491 33.45 -32.15 -15.96
N LEU A 492 33.04 -31.75 -17.17
CA LEU A 492 31.86 -32.26 -17.89
C LEU A 492 32.21 -33.23 -19.03
N GLN A 493 33.50 -33.42 -19.32
CA GLN A 493 34.06 -34.35 -20.30
C GLN A 493 34.64 -35.57 -19.60
#